data_AF-A0A838R1J6-F1
#
_entry.id   AF-A0A838R1J6-F1
#
_cell.length_a   1.000
_cell.length_b   1.000
_cell.length_c   1.000
_cell.angle_alpha   90.00
_cell.angle_beta   90.00
_cell.angle_gamma   90.00
#
_symmetry.space_group_name_H-M   'P 1'
#
loop_
_entity.id
_entity.type
_entity.pdbx_description
1 polymer ?
#
loop_
_entity_poly.entity_id
_entity_poly.type
_entity_poly.pdbx_seq_one_letter_code
_entity_poly.pdbx_strand_id
1 'polypeptide(L)'
;MHDEIAPLVGIRLATEDHFSRDGLSKRLRDTLSLLLEGQSEKQAATALGLGTRTIHDYVTRLYQHFQVCSRAELLAYFIRRTPEPRQALLERAT
;
A
#
# COMPACT_ATOMS: atom_id res chain seq x y z
N MET A 1 -3.04 -21.43 -18.22
CA MET A 1 -3.81 -22.35 -17.37
C MET A 1 -3.48 -22.07 -15.90
N HIS A 2 -3.86 -20.89 -15.40
CA HIS A 2 -3.79 -20.56 -13.96
C HIS A 2 -5.00 -19.66 -13.68
N ASP A 3 -6.17 -20.26 -13.85
CA ASP A 3 -7.39 -19.77 -13.25
C ASP A 3 -7.61 -20.62 -12.00
N GLU A 4 -8.30 -20.06 -11.00
CA GLU A 4 -8.64 -20.70 -9.72
C GLU A 4 -7.40 -20.87 -8.80
N ILE A 5 -7.18 -20.03 -7.77
CA ILE A 5 -8.02 -19.80 -6.60
C ILE A 5 -7.84 -18.33 -6.19
N ALA A 6 -8.78 -17.46 -6.55
CA ALA A 6 -8.73 -16.04 -6.18
C ALA A 6 -10.00 -15.43 -5.53
N PRO A 7 -11.00 -16.16 -4.99
CA PRO A 7 -12.09 -15.47 -4.29
C PRO A 7 -12.26 -15.82 -2.80
N LEU A 8 -11.22 -16.22 -2.05
CA LEU A 8 -11.40 -16.63 -0.64
C LEU A 8 -10.65 -15.83 0.43
N VAL A 9 -10.14 -14.64 0.09
CA VAL A 9 -9.79 -13.63 1.11
C VAL A 9 -10.27 -12.24 0.63
N GLY A 10 -11.52 -12.15 0.19
CA GLY A 10 -12.08 -10.87 -0.27
C GLY A 10 -12.59 -9.99 0.86
N ILE A 11 -13.09 -10.58 1.95
CA ILE A 11 -13.80 -9.85 3.00
C ILE A 11 -13.72 -10.67 4.30
N ARG A 12 -12.84 -10.29 5.23
CA ARG A 12 -12.99 -10.42 6.70
C ARG A 12 -11.62 -10.44 7.37
N LEU A 13 -11.26 -9.33 7.99
CA LEU A 13 -10.99 -9.32 9.43
C LEU A 13 -11.54 -8.00 9.98
N ALA A 14 -12.68 -8.13 10.66
CA ALA A 14 -13.16 -7.34 11.78
C ALA A 14 -12.84 -5.83 11.85
N THR A 15 -13.94 -5.07 11.90
CA THR A 15 -14.20 -3.90 12.77
C THR A 15 -13.67 -2.50 12.44
N GLU A 16 -12.78 -2.27 11.49
CA GLU A 16 -12.46 -0.91 11.01
C GLU A 16 -12.09 -1.00 9.52
N ASP A 17 -12.39 0.04 8.73
CA ASP A 17 -12.07 0.19 7.31
C ASP A 17 -10.54 0.12 7.05
N HIS A 18 -9.96 -1.06 7.24
CA HIS A 18 -8.55 -1.33 6.98
C HIS A 18 -8.39 -1.74 5.53
N PHE A 19 -8.01 -0.78 4.68
CA PHE A 19 -7.41 -0.98 3.36
C PHE A 19 -6.30 -2.04 3.41
N SER A 20 -6.69 -3.30 3.30
CA SER A 20 -5.79 -4.44 3.37
C SER A 20 -5.01 -4.59 2.05
N ARG A 21 -4.09 -5.55 1.98
CA ARG A 21 -3.35 -5.88 0.75
C ARG A 21 -4.24 -6.44 -0.38
N ASP A 22 -5.51 -6.68 -0.07
CA ASP A 22 -6.54 -7.11 -1.01
C ASP A 22 -6.81 -6.03 -2.06
N GLY A 23 -7.10 -6.45 -3.29
CA GLY A 23 -7.29 -5.55 -4.44
C GLY A 23 -6.00 -5.04 -5.09
N LEU A 24 -4.83 -5.17 -4.46
CA LEU A 24 -3.56 -4.83 -5.10
C LEU A 24 -3.23 -5.83 -6.22
N SER A 25 -2.62 -5.36 -7.31
CA SER A 25 -2.01 -6.25 -8.30
C SER A 25 -0.75 -6.90 -7.72
N LYS A 26 -0.26 -7.98 -8.34
CA LYS A 26 1.00 -8.62 -7.92
C LYS A 26 2.15 -7.61 -7.86
N ARG A 27 2.30 -6.78 -8.88
CA ARG A 27 3.36 -5.75 -8.94
C ARG A 27 3.23 -4.71 -7.83
N LEU A 28 2.01 -4.28 -7.50
CA LEU A 28 1.79 -3.36 -6.39
C LEU A 28 2.13 -3.99 -5.03
N ARG A 29 1.82 -5.28 -4.83
CA ARG A 29 2.23 -6.02 -3.62
C ARG A 29 3.74 -6.16 -3.50
N ASP A 30 4.42 -6.48 -4.61
CA ASP A 30 5.87 -6.61 -4.65
C ASP A 30 6.52 -5.26 -4.31
N THR A 31 6.06 -4.17 -4.94
CA THR A 31 6.53 -2.80 -4.63
C THR A 31 6.26 -2.44 -3.16
N LEU A 32 5.06 -2.68 -2.64
CA LEU A 32 4.72 -2.43 -1.25
C LEU A 32 5.67 -3.18 -0.30
N SER A 33 5.96 -4.45 -0.57
CA SER A 33 6.86 -5.25 0.28
C SER A 33 8.25 -4.63 0.37
N LEU A 34 8.82 -4.22 -0.77
CA LEU A 34 10.12 -3.55 -0.81
C LEU A 34 10.11 -2.20 -0.06
N LEU A 35 9.02 -1.43 -0.15
CA LEU A 35 8.89 -0.19 0.63
C LEU A 35 8.83 -0.48 2.14
N LEU A 36 8.09 -1.51 2.56
CA LEU A 36 8.00 -1.91 3.97
C LEU A 36 9.35 -2.43 4.51
N GLU A 37 10.18 -3.02 3.65
CA GLU A 37 11.56 -3.42 3.97
C GLU A 37 12.54 -2.24 4.06
N GLY A 38 12.10 -1.01 3.80
CA GLY A 38 12.96 0.17 3.87
C GLY A 38 13.65 0.53 2.54
N GLN A 39 13.38 -0.20 1.45
CA GLN A 39 13.97 0.12 0.14
C GLN A 39 13.42 1.44 -0.40
N SER A 40 14.30 2.25 -0.99
CA SER A 40 13.93 3.43 -1.77
C SER A 40 13.28 3.05 -3.11
N GLU A 41 12.58 3.98 -3.77
CA GLU A 41 12.00 3.75 -5.09
C GLU A 41 13.05 3.31 -6.12
N LYS A 42 14.26 3.87 -6.04
CA LYS A 42 15.39 3.50 -6.91
C LYS A 42 15.85 2.07 -6.66
N GLN A 43 16.00 1.67 -5.40
CA GLN A 43 16.37 0.29 -5.07
C GLN A 43 15.27 -0.70 -5.46
N ALA A 44 13.99 -0.34 -5.24
CA ALA A 44 12.86 -1.16 -5.67
C ALA A 44 12.80 -1.31 -7.19
N ALA A 45 13.14 -0.25 -7.94
CA ALA A 45 13.25 -0.29 -9.40
C ALA A 45 14.31 -1.29 -9.85
N THR A 46 15.50 -1.23 -9.23
CA THR A 46 16.58 -2.19 -9.48
C THR A 46 16.16 -3.62 -9.12
N ALA A 47 15.55 -3.83 -7.95
CA ALA A 47 15.14 -5.15 -7.48
C ALA A 47 14.06 -5.79 -8.37
N LEU A 48 13.15 -5.00 -8.93
CA LEU A 48 12.05 -5.49 -9.77
C LEU A 48 12.38 -5.48 -11.28
N GLY A 49 13.55 -4.96 -11.68
CA GLY A 49 13.93 -4.80 -13.07
C GLY A 49 13.04 -3.80 -13.83
N LEU A 50 12.59 -2.74 -13.15
CA LEU A 50 11.66 -1.74 -13.68
C LEU A 50 12.31 -0.36 -13.73
N GLY A 51 11.71 0.56 -14.48
CA GLY A 51 12.10 1.97 -14.46
C GLY A 51 11.67 2.65 -13.17
N THR A 52 12.45 3.63 -12.70
CA THR A 52 12.11 4.45 -11.52
C THR A 52 10.76 5.14 -11.68
N ARG A 53 10.43 5.60 -12.89
CA ARG A 53 9.11 6.18 -13.21
C ARG A 53 7.96 5.18 -12.98
N THR A 54 8.13 3.93 -13.40
CA THR A 54 7.10 2.89 -13.18
C THR A 54 6.91 2.60 -11.69
N ILE A 55 8.01 2.55 -10.93
CA ILE A 55 7.92 2.41 -9.48
C ILE A 55 7.22 3.61 -8.85
N HIS A 56 7.54 4.83 -9.26
CA HIS A 56 6.88 6.04 -8.77
C HIS A 56 5.36 6.00 -9.00
N ASP A 57 4.92 5.55 -10.19
CA ASP A 57 3.50 5.36 -10.51
C ASP A 57 2.86 4.30 -9.59
N TYR A 58 3.57 3.21 -9.30
CA TYR A 58 3.11 2.19 -8.36
C TYR A 58 3.03 2.71 -6.93
N VAL A 59 4.01 3.48 -6.47
CA VAL A 59 3.97 4.13 -5.14
C VAL A 59 2.79 5.09 -5.03
N THR A 60 2.53 5.87 -6.08
CA THR A 60 1.37 6.77 -6.12
C THR A 60 0.05 6.01 -6.02
N ARG A 61 -0.08 4.88 -6.73
CA ARG A 61 -1.28 4.02 -6.62
C ARG A 61 -1.41 3.38 -5.24
N LEU A 62 -0.30 3.02 -4.60
CA LEU A 62 -0.32 2.53 -3.22
C LEU A 62 -0.83 3.63 -2.27
N TYR A 63 -0.31 4.85 -2.38
CA TYR A 63 -0.79 5.98 -1.58
C TYR A 63 -2.29 6.21 -1.74
N GLN A 64 -2.81 6.15 -2.97
CA GLN A 64 -4.25 6.24 -3.23
C GLN A 64 -5.04 5.09 -2.60
N HIS A 65 -4.55 3.85 -2.74
CA HIS A 65 -5.22 2.65 -2.19
C HIS A 65 -5.32 2.68 -0.67
N PHE A 66 -4.24 3.09 0.01
CA PHE A 66 -4.19 3.18 1.47
C PHE A 66 -4.66 4.54 2.01
N GLN A 67 -5.09 5.46 1.15
CA GLN A 67 -5.52 6.83 1.48
C GLN A 67 -4.48 7.61 2.30
N VAL A 68 -3.20 7.37 2.01
CA VAL A 68 -2.07 8.08 2.60
C VAL A 68 -1.41 8.97 1.54
N CYS A 69 -0.53 9.86 1.98
CA CYS A 69 0.09 10.85 1.11
C CYS A 69 1.61 10.88 1.22
N SER A 70 2.18 10.04 2.08
CA SER A 70 3.63 9.93 2.22
C SER A 70 4.05 8.51 2.56
N ARG A 71 5.34 8.23 2.32
CA ARG A 71 5.96 6.98 2.74
C ARG A 71 5.86 6.78 4.25
N ALA A 72 6.05 7.84 5.03
CA ALA A 72 5.99 7.76 6.49
C ALA A 72 4.57 7.40 6.95
N GLU A 73 3.53 8.01 6.34
CA GLU A 73 2.14 7.64 6.60
C GLU A 73 1.85 6.19 6.18
N LEU A 74 2.34 5.76 5.01
CA LEU A 74 2.21 4.36 4.57
C LEU A 74 2.89 3.39 5.54
N LEU A 75 4.10 3.69 6.02
CA LEU A 75 4.77 2.84 7.01
C LEU A 75 4.04 2.85 8.36
N ALA A 76 3.57 4.02 8.80
CA ALA A 76 2.79 4.16 10.01
C ALA A 76 1.48 3.36 9.95
N TYR A 77 0.82 3.30 8.80
CA TYR A 77 -0.35 2.46 8.55
C TYR A 77 -0.10 0.98 8.90
N PHE A 78 1.09 0.45 8.57
CA PHE A 78 1.43 -0.95 8.83
C PHE A 78 2.02 -1.19 10.23
N ILE A 79 2.60 -0.16 10.85
CA ILE A 79 3.16 -0.24 12.22
C ILE A 79 2.05 -0.06 13.26
N ARG A 80 1.15 0.90 13.04
CA ARG A 80 0.01 1.21 13.89
C ARG A 80 -1.21 0.61 13.22
N ARG A 81 -1.82 -0.43 13.80
CA ARG A 81 -3.07 -1.02 13.30
C ARG A 81 -4.30 -0.07 13.39
N THR A 82 -4.08 1.24 13.39
CA THR A 82 -5.07 2.31 13.32
C THR A 82 -4.45 3.46 12.52
N PRO A 83 -4.67 3.48 11.19
CA PRO A 83 -4.31 4.62 10.37
C PRO A 83 -5.35 5.71 10.61
N GLU A 84 -4.96 6.82 11.22
CA GLU A 84 -5.82 8.01 11.25
C GLU A 84 -5.75 8.65 9.86
N PRO A 85 -6.82 8.58 9.04
CA PRO A 85 -6.80 9.20 7.73
C PRO A 85 -6.62 10.72 7.90
N ARG A 86 -5.90 11.36 6.97
CA ARG A 86 -5.66 12.81 7.02
C ARG A 86 -6.96 13.61 7.17
N GLN A 87 -8.05 13.14 6.59
CA GLN A 87 -9.37 13.75 6.77
C GLN A 87 -9.77 13.85 8.26
N ALA A 88 -9.58 12.78 9.04
CA ALA A 88 -9.83 12.79 10.48
C ALA A 88 -8.90 13.75 11.24
N LEU A 89 -7.64 13.94 10.79
CA LEU A 89 -6.73 14.92 11.39
C LEU A 89 -7.16 16.36 11.10
N LEU A 90 -7.65 16.64 9.88
CA LEU A 90 -8.12 17.98 9.49
C LEU A 90 -9.44 18.34 10.17
N GLU A 91 -10.36 17.38 10.32
CA GLU A 91 -11.65 17.57 11.00
C GLU A 91 -11.50 17.84 12.51
N ARG A 92 -10.45 17.34 13.15
CA ARG A 92 -10.18 17.57 14.59
C ARG A 92 -9.51 18.91 14.88
N ALA A 93 -9.01 19.60 13.85
CA ALA A 93 -8.30 20.87 13.97
C ALA A 93 -9.21 22.10 13.76
N THR A 94 -10.52 21.90 13.56
CA THR A 94 -11.55 22.94 13.41
C THR A 94 -12.49 22.90 14.61
#